data_AF-A0A539ELY8-F1
#
_entry.id   AF-A0A539ELY8-F1
#
_cell.length_a   1.000
_cell.length_b   1.000
_cell.length_c   1.000
_cell.angle_alpha   90.00
_cell.angle_beta   90.00
_cell.angle_gamma   90.00
#
_symmetry.space_group_name_H-M   'P 1'
#
loop_
_entity.id
_entity.type
_entity.pdbx_description
1 polymer ?
#
loop_
_entity_poly.entity_id
_entity_poly.type
_entity_poly.pdbx_seq_one_letter_code
_entity_poly.pdbx_strand_id
1 'polypeptide(L)'
;MKTVVSSGYSQDKEFDADRIGSEFAKRAMYDPQALNRFIERTGSRKGGFLKTHPSAKKRLAALDEDPVGRPSGYAGYNARKARFLAAVAGL
;
A
#
# COMPACT_ATOMS: atom_id res chain seq x y z
N MET A 1 -2.97 -27.34 5.86
CA MET A 1 -1.79 -26.53 5.52
C MET A 1 -2.21 -25.06 5.54
N LYS A 2 -1.71 -24.24 6.48
CA LYS A 2 -1.99 -22.78 6.50
C LYS A 2 -1.03 -22.11 5.54
N THR A 3 -1.54 -21.52 4.45
CA THR A 3 -0.76 -20.66 3.57
C THR A 3 -0.68 -19.26 4.17
N VAL A 4 0.36 -18.49 3.83
CA VAL A 4 0.55 -17.08 4.25
C VAL A 4 -0.71 -16.25 4.04
N VAL A 5 -1.42 -16.50 2.93
CA VAL A 5 -2.67 -15.83 2.54
C VAL A 5 -3.83 -16.12 3.50
N SER A 6 -3.80 -17.24 4.22
CA SER A 6 -4.87 -17.68 5.15
C SER A 6 -4.60 -17.29 6.60
N SER A 7 -3.34 -17.18 7.01
CA SER A 7 -2.97 -17.00 8.42
C SER A 7 -2.75 -15.54 8.81
N GLY A 8 -2.50 -14.65 7.84
CA GLY A 8 -2.08 -13.27 8.11
C GLY A 8 -0.71 -13.21 8.82
N TYR A 9 -0.11 -12.02 8.87
CA TYR A 9 1.05 -11.76 9.73
C TYR A 9 0.62 -11.19 11.08
N SER A 10 1.53 -11.15 12.05
CA SER A 10 1.28 -10.38 13.28
C SER A 10 1.10 -8.90 12.95
N GLN A 11 0.33 -8.20 13.78
CA GLN A 11 0.00 -6.79 13.54
C GLN A 11 1.24 -5.91 13.37
N ASP A 12 2.30 -6.14 14.15
CA ASP A 12 3.55 -5.39 14.05
C ASP A 12 4.28 -5.64 12.73
N LYS A 13 4.22 -6.86 12.19
CA LYS A 13 4.82 -7.20 10.89
C LYS A 13 4.08 -6.55 9.73
N GLU A 14 2.77 -6.37 9.87
CA GLU A 14 1.95 -5.65 8.89
C GLU A 14 2.28 -4.15 8.87
N PHE A 15 2.54 -3.56 10.04
CA PHE A 15 2.99 -2.15 10.13
C PHE A 15 4.41 -1.96 9.60
N ASP A 16 5.32 -2.89 9.91
CA ASP A 16 6.66 -2.90 9.31
C ASP A 16 6.59 -3.03 7.79
N ALA A 17 5.71 -3.87 7.27
CA ALA A 17 5.52 -4.03 5.83
C ALA A 17 5.00 -2.74 5.17
N ASP A 18 4.05 -2.04 5.81
CA ASP A 18 3.55 -0.74 5.34
C ASP A 18 4.65 0.31 5.28
N ARG A 19 5.46 0.40 6.35
CA ARG A 19 6.58 1.33 6.45
C ARG A 19 7.65 1.05 5.39
N ILE A 20 8.16 -0.18 5.34
CA ILE A 20 9.22 -0.60 4.40
C ILE A 20 8.73 -0.51 2.95
N GLY A 21 7.48 -0.93 2.69
CA GLY A 21 6.87 -0.84 1.37
C GLY A 21 6.75 0.60 0.88
N SER A 22 6.36 1.53 1.76
CA SER A 22 6.28 2.96 1.46
C SER A 22 7.66 3.55 1.15
N GLU A 23 8.69 3.12 1.89
CA GLU A 23 10.07 3.52 1.62
C GLU A 23 10.56 3.02 0.25
N PHE A 24 10.31 1.75 -0.09
CA PHE A 24 10.64 1.21 -1.40
C PHE A 24 9.89 1.92 -2.53
N ALA A 25 8.60 2.21 -2.34
CA ALA A 25 7.81 2.96 -3.32
C ALA A 25 8.40 4.35 -3.54
N LYS A 26 8.78 5.06 -2.47
CA LYS A 26 9.46 6.36 -2.54
C LYS A 26 10.79 6.27 -3.30
N ARG A 27 11.64 5.29 -2.97
CA ARG A 27 12.93 5.06 -3.65
C ARG A 27 12.74 4.72 -5.14
N ALA A 28 11.64 4.07 -5.49
CA ALA A 28 11.25 3.78 -6.87
C ALA A 28 10.49 4.94 -7.57
N MET A 29 10.47 6.14 -6.97
CA MET A 29 9.83 7.34 -7.52
C MET A 29 8.31 7.21 -7.70
N TYR A 30 7.65 6.37 -6.91
CA TYR A 30 6.20 6.39 -6.74
C TYR A 30 5.78 7.46 -5.73
N ASP A 31 4.48 7.76 -5.72
CA ASP A 31 3.92 8.69 -4.75
C ASP A 31 3.96 8.04 -3.33
N PRO A 32 4.71 8.61 -2.36
CA PRO A 32 4.77 8.17 -0.97
C PRO A 32 3.42 8.20 -0.28
N GLN A 33 2.45 8.98 -0.76
CA GLN A 33 1.09 9.03 -0.20
C GLN A 33 0.14 8.05 -0.89
N ALA A 34 0.62 7.25 -1.86
CA ALA A 34 -0.21 6.30 -2.56
C ALA A 34 -0.76 5.20 -1.64
N LEU A 35 0.04 4.75 -0.65
CA LEU A 35 -0.40 3.72 0.29
C LEU A 35 -1.52 4.24 1.20
N ASN A 36 -1.41 5.46 1.75
CA ASN A 36 -2.46 6.09 2.56
C ASN A 36 -3.79 6.12 1.81
N ARG A 37 -3.78 6.66 0.58
CA ARG A 37 -4.99 6.73 -0.26
C ARG A 37 -5.52 5.35 -0.66
N PHE A 38 -4.65 4.38 -0.87
CA PHE A 38 -5.05 3.00 -1.11
C PHE A 38 -5.79 2.44 0.10
N ILE A 39 -5.21 2.57 1.30
CA ILE A 39 -5.79 2.11 2.56
C ILE A 39 -7.13 2.81 2.85
N GLU A 40 -7.22 4.12 2.65
CA GLU A 40 -8.48 4.88 2.79
C GLU A 40 -9.57 4.33 1.86
N ARG A 41 -9.21 4.04 0.59
CA ARG A 41 -10.17 3.58 -0.41
C ARG A 41 -10.59 2.13 -0.24
N THR A 42 -9.71 1.29 0.31
CA THR A 42 -9.97 -0.15 0.47
C THR A 42 -10.32 -0.55 1.91
N GLY A 43 -10.18 0.34 2.88
CA GLY A 43 -10.31 0.04 4.31
C GLY A 43 -11.68 -0.46 4.76
N SER A 44 -12.73 -0.16 3.98
CA SER A 44 -14.09 -0.65 4.21
C SER A 44 -14.38 -1.99 3.52
N ARG A 45 -13.52 -2.45 2.59
CA ARG A 45 -13.71 -3.71 1.87
C ARG A 45 -13.33 -4.89 2.75
N LYS A 46 -14.28 -5.80 2.96
CA LYS A 46 -14.05 -7.06 3.69
C LYS A 46 -14.01 -8.21 2.69
N GLY A 47 -12.87 -8.90 2.60
CA GLY A 47 -12.70 -10.08 1.74
C GLY A 47 -11.35 -10.14 1.04
N GLY A 48 -11.01 -11.33 0.54
CA GLY A 48 -9.74 -11.58 -0.17
C GLY A 48 -8.51 -11.26 0.68
N PHE A 49 -7.45 -10.81 0.00
CA PHE A 49 -6.16 -10.43 0.61
C PHE A 49 -6.30 -9.39 1.74
N LEU A 50 -7.28 -8.49 1.67
CA LEU A 50 -7.47 -7.42 2.66
C LEU A 50 -8.02 -7.92 4.00
N LYS A 51 -8.56 -9.15 4.06
CA LYS A 51 -9.16 -9.71 5.27
C LYS A 51 -8.15 -9.92 6.39
N THR A 52 -6.90 -10.23 6.04
CA THR A 52 -5.85 -10.57 7.00
C THR A 52 -5.08 -9.37 7.52
N HIS A 53 -5.29 -8.18 6.95
CA HIS A 53 -4.63 -6.96 7.40
C HIS A 53 -5.34 -6.31 8.59
N PRO A 54 -4.61 -5.56 9.43
CA PRO A 54 -5.20 -4.72 10.47
C PRO A 54 -6.14 -3.66 9.86
N SER A 55 -7.05 -3.13 10.69
CA SER A 55 -7.98 -2.09 10.27
C SER A 55 -7.27 -0.87 9.68
N ALA A 56 -7.88 -0.24 8.66
CA ALA A 56 -7.35 0.97 8.02
C ALA A 56 -6.97 2.07 9.03
N LYS A 57 -7.80 2.33 10.05
CA LYS A 57 -7.51 3.32 11.11
C LYS A 57 -6.15 3.07 11.78
N LYS A 58 -5.85 1.81 12.13
CA LYS A 58 -4.59 1.44 12.78
C LYS A 58 -3.39 1.59 11.84
N ARG A 59 -3.55 1.17 10.59
CA ARG A 59 -2.47 1.25 9.58
C ARG A 59 -2.13 2.70 9.24
N LEU A 60 -3.14 3.55 9.06
CA LEU A 60 -2.94 4.98 8.81
C LEU A 60 -2.26 5.68 10.00
N ALA A 61 -2.68 5.39 11.24
CA ALA A 61 -2.02 5.93 12.42
C ALA A 61 -0.54 5.54 12.49
N ALA A 62 -0.20 4.28 12.18
CA ALA A 62 1.20 3.81 12.14
C ALA A 62 2.03 4.46 11.00
N LEU A 63 1.39 4.84 9.89
CA LEU A 63 2.06 5.53 8.77
C LEU A 63 2.23 7.03 9.02
N ASP A 64 1.32 7.67 9.77
CA ASP A 64 1.41 9.11 10.09
C ASP A 64 2.51 9.41 11.14
N GLU A 65 2.89 8.43 11.97
CA GLU A 65 4.03 8.54 12.91
C GLU A 65 5.40 8.52 12.21
N ASP A 66 5.47 8.07 10.95
CA ASP A 66 6.71 8.03 10.17
C ASP A 66 6.58 8.97 8.94
N PRO A 67 7.08 10.22 9.03
CA PRO A 67 6.77 11.25 8.04
C PRO A 67 7.51 10.94 6.75
N VAL A 68 6.86 10.16 5.88
CA VAL A 68 7.32 9.93 4.51
C VAL A 68 7.21 11.25 3.76
N GLY A 69 8.21 12.11 3.94
CA GLY A 69 8.23 13.48 3.43
C GLY A 69 8.01 13.51 1.94
N ARG A 70 7.10 14.40 1.49
CA ARG A 70 6.70 14.63 0.09
C ARG A 70 7.90 15.06 -0.76
N PRO A 71 8.38 14.25 -1.72
CA PRO A 71 9.11 14.76 -2.86
C PRO A 71 8.10 15.38 -3.83
N SER A 72 8.33 16.63 -4.24
CA SER A 72 7.58 17.21 -5.36
C SER A 72 8.03 16.55 -6.66
N GLY A 73 7.10 15.94 -7.40
CA GLY A 73 7.32 15.42 -8.75
C GLY A 73 7.75 13.96 -8.80
N TYR A 74 6.76 13.06 -8.87
CA TYR A 74 7.01 11.64 -9.15
C TYR A 74 7.30 11.46 -10.64
N ALA A 75 8.58 11.27 -10.98
CA ALA A 75 9.00 11.05 -12.35
C ALA A 75 8.34 9.77 -12.92
N GLY A 76 7.76 9.86 -14.11
CA GLY A 76 7.22 8.71 -14.86
C GLY A 76 5.79 8.28 -14.50
N TYR A 77 5.03 9.05 -13.73
CA TYR A 77 3.62 8.73 -13.41
C TYR A 77 2.78 8.43 -14.66
N ASN A 78 2.83 9.31 -15.68
CA ASN A 78 2.02 9.16 -16.89
C ASN A 78 2.36 7.86 -17.65
N ALA A 79 3.66 7.55 -17.79
CA ALA A 79 4.10 6.32 -18.45
C ALA A 79 3.66 5.07 -17.68
N ARG A 80 3.80 5.06 -16.35
CA ARG A 80 3.33 3.95 -15.50
C ARG A 80 1.81 3.80 -15.55
N LYS A 81 1.08 4.90 -15.52
CA LYS A 81 -0.38 4.92 -15.65
C LYS A 81 -0.82 4.33 -16.99
N ALA A 82 -0.18 4.70 -18.09
CA ALA A 82 -0.48 4.15 -19.41
C ALA A 82 -0.28 2.62 -19.43
N ARG A 83 0.84 2.12 -18.91
CA ARG A 83 1.12 0.67 -18.80
C ARG A 83 0.08 -0.05 -17.93
N PHE A 84 -0.29 0.54 -16.79
CA PHE A 84 -1.30 -0.03 -15.90
C PHE A 84 -2.67 -0.12 -16.57
N LEU A 85 -3.12 0.96 -17.22
CA LEU A 85 -4.41 0.97 -17.93
C LEU A 85 -4.45 -0.06 -19.06
N ALA A 86 -3.35 -0.20 -19.82
CA ALA A 86 -3.25 -1.21 -20.85
C ALA A 86 -3.34 -2.64 -20.29
N ALA A 87 -2.68 -2.92 -19.16
CA ALA A 87 -2.72 -4.24 -18.53
C ALA A 87 -4.11 -4.58 -17.95
N VAL A 88 -4.77 -3.62 -17.31
CA VAL A 88 -6.09 -3.83 -16.68
C VAL A 88 -7.20 -3.99 -17.72
N ALA A 89 -7.08 -3.39 -18.90
CA ALA A 89 -8.06 -3.57 -19.97
C ALA A 89 -8.13 -5.02 -20.49
N GLY A 90 -7.12 -5.86 -20.19
CA GLY A 90 -7.08 -7.27 -20.56
C GLY A 90 -7.44 -8.26 -19.42
N LEU A 91 -7.88 -7.77 -18.26
CA LEU A 91 -8.34 -8.58 -17.12
C LEU A 91 -9.87 -8.66 -17.09
#